data_AF-A0A1Q5HUY3-F1
#
_entry.id   AF-A0A1Q5HUY3-F1
#
_cell.length_a   1.000
_cell.length_b   1.000
_cell.length_c   1.000
_cell.angle_alpha   90.00
_cell.angle_beta   90.00
_cell.angle_gamma   90.00
#
_symmetry.space_group_name_H-M   'P 1'
#
loop_
_entity.id
_entity.type
_entity.pdbx_description
1 polymer ?
#
loop_
_entity_poly.entity_id
_entity_poly.type
_entity_poly.pdbx_seq_one_letter_code
_entity_poly.pdbx_strand_id
1 'polypeptide(L)'
;MDETVRLLVGAAAADDGRRISVHVADQDDMLLIAVLSHTGAEPDETILSALAAVPGTSSCGTDASDDGRRVWAVLSTERPRTRTTPAA
;
A
#
# COMPACT_ATOMS: atom_id res chain seq x y z
N MET A 1 -5.03 -2.03 6.81
CA MET A 1 -4.97 -3.16 5.86
C MET A 1 -6.08 -3.11 4.81
N ASP A 2 -7.38 -3.23 5.14
CA ASP A 2 -8.47 -3.16 4.13
C ASP A 2 -8.42 -1.87 3.29
N GLU A 3 -8.31 -0.72 3.95
CA GLU A 3 -8.16 0.58 3.28
C GLU A 3 -6.92 0.64 2.37
N THR A 4 -5.77 0.18 2.87
CA THR A 4 -4.52 0.08 2.09
C THR A 4 -4.70 -0.76 0.83
N VAL A 5 -5.33 -1.93 0.94
CA VAL A 5 -5.58 -2.82 -0.22
C VAL A 5 -6.47 -2.12 -1.24
N ARG A 6 -7.55 -1.47 -0.80
CA ARG A 6 -8.46 -0.74 -1.69
C ARG A 6 -7.76 0.40 -2.42
N LEU A 7 -6.92 1.17 -1.73
CA LEU A 7 -6.14 2.25 -2.33
C LEU A 7 -5.17 1.69 -3.38
N LEU A 8 -4.37 0.68 -3.04
CA LEU A 8 -3.38 0.09 -3.96
C LEU A 8 -4.03 -0.52 -5.20
N VAL A 9 -5.07 -1.33 -5.01
CA VAL A 9 -5.79 -1.98 -6.12
C VAL A 9 -6.56 -0.95 -6.96
N GLY A 10 -7.17 0.04 -6.32
CA GLY A 10 -7.88 1.12 -7.01
C GLY A 10 -6.97 1.94 -7.91
N ALA A 11 -5.77 2.30 -7.42
CA ALA A 11 -4.77 3.00 -8.21
C ALA A 11 -4.32 2.18 -9.41
N ALA A 12 -4.00 0.89 -9.21
CA ALA A 12 -3.59 0.02 -10.31
C ALA A 12 -4.72 -0.25 -11.32
N ALA A 13 -5.97 -0.33 -10.87
CA ALA A 13 -7.13 -0.51 -11.74
C ALA A 13 -7.46 0.75 -12.56
N ALA A 14 -7.18 1.94 -12.03
CA ALA A 14 -7.32 3.20 -12.75
C ALA A 14 -6.28 3.33 -13.88
N ASP A 15 -5.15 2.63 -13.79
CA ASP A 15 -4.10 2.61 -14.82
C ASP A 15 -4.45 1.71 -16.01
N ASP A 16 -5.48 2.04 -16.81
CA ASP A 16 -5.88 1.28 -18.02
C ASP A 16 -5.97 -0.27 -17.79
N GLY A 17 -6.20 -0.65 -16.53
CA GLY A 17 -5.59 -1.84 -15.93
C GLY A 17 -6.41 -3.09 -16.17
N ARG A 18 -6.35 -3.63 -17.40
CA ARG A 18 -6.97 -4.94 -17.71
C ARG A 18 -6.27 -6.11 -17.04
N ARG A 19 -5.05 -5.91 -16.53
CA ARG A 19 -4.26 -6.89 -15.79
C ARG A 19 -3.60 -6.22 -14.60
N ILE A 20 -3.88 -6.76 -13.41
CA ILE A 20 -3.19 -6.39 -12.18
C ILE A 20 -2.67 -7.65 -11.50
N SER A 21 -1.51 -7.56 -10.87
CA SER A 21 -1.00 -8.59 -9.95
C SER A 21 -0.82 -8.01 -8.56
N VAL A 22 -1.21 -8.78 -7.54
CA VAL A 22 -1.10 -8.40 -6.13
C VAL A 22 -0.13 -9.34 -5.45
N HIS A 23 0.91 -8.77 -4.86
CA HIS A 23 1.92 -9.48 -4.10
C HIS A 23 1.79 -9.11 -2.63
N VAL A 24 1.79 -10.13 -1.78
CA VAL A 24 1.74 -9.99 -0.32
C VAL A 24 2.91 -10.76 0.26
N ALA A 25 3.64 -10.12 1.15
CA ALA A 25 4.74 -10.72 1.89
C ALA A 25 4.77 -10.18 3.32
N ASP A 26 5.19 -10.98 4.28
CA ASP A 26 5.37 -10.57 5.67
C ASP A 26 6.78 -10.89 6.17
N GLN A 27 7.30 -10.02 7.04
CA GLN A 27 8.58 -10.20 7.70
C GLN A 27 8.66 -9.27 8.93
N ASP A 28 9.17 -9.76 10.06
CA ASP A 28 9.52 -8.93 11.25
C ASP A 28 8.40 -7.97 11.71
N ASP A 29 7.19 -8.50 11.92
CA ASP A 29 5.98 -7.73 12.28
C ASP A 29 5.59 -6.64 11.26
N MET A 30 6.03 -6.81 10.01
CA MET A 30 5.69 -5.95 8.88
C MET A 30 5.02 -6.75 7.78
N LEU A 31 4.10 -6.11 7.06
CA LEU A 31 3.38 -6.64 5.92
C LEU A 31 3.64 -5.72 4.71
N LEU A 32 4.20 -6.27 3.64
CA LEU A 32 4.28 -5.64 2.33
C LEU A 32 3.06 -6.04 1.50
N ILE A 33 2.39 -5.03 0.95
CA ILE A 33 1.39 -5.22 -0.11
C ILE A 33 1.87 -4.40 -1.30
N ALA A 34 2.04 -5.06 -2.45
CA ALA A 34 2.46 -4.41 -3.68
C ALA A 34 1.54 -4.80 -4.84
N VAL A 35 1.15 -3.83 -5.65
CA VAL A 35 0.25 -4.02 -6.79
C VAL A 35 0.91 -3.49 -8.05
N LEU A 36 1.01 -4.36 -9.06
CA LEU A 36 1.59 -4.06 -10.37
C LEU A 36 0.45 -3.92 -11.40
N SER A 37 0.39 -2.76 -12.09
CA SER A 37 -0.67 -2.43 -13.06
C SER A 37 -0.39 -2.84 -14.51
N HIS A 38 0.76 -3.46 -14.76
CA HIS A 38 1.19 -3.92 -16.08
C HIS A 38 1.14 -2.86 -17.20
N THR A 39 1.28 -1.59 -16.83
CA THR A 39 1.33 -0.44 -17.74
C THR A 39 2.40 0.56 -17.28
N GLY A 40 2.88 1.39 -18.21
CA GLY A 40 3.86 2.43 -17.95
C GLY A 40 3.26 3.81 -17.65
N ALA A 41 1.98 3.86 -17.25
CA ALA A 41 1.33 5.13 -16.90
C ALA A 41 2.00 5.80 -15.69
N GLU A 42 2.08 7.13 -15.69
CA GLU A 42 2.59 7.89 -14.54
C GLU A 42 1.67 7.71 -13.31
N PRO A 43 2.23 7.57 -12.10
CA PRO A 43 1.43 7.42 -10.90
C PRO A 43 0.69 8.70 -10.56
N ASP A 44 -0.55 8.55 -10.11
CA ASP A 44 -1.24 9.63 -9.41
C ASP A 44 -0.55 9.88 -8.06
N GLU A 45 0.19 10.99 -7.94
CA GLU A 45 0.94 11.34 -6.72
C GLU A 45 0.06 11.46 -5.47
N THR A 46 -1.26 11.65 -5.63
CA THR A 46 -2.20 11.70 -4.50
C THR A 46 -2.30 10.35 -3.78
N ILE A 47 -1.99 9.23 -4.46
CA ILE A 47 -2.06 7.89 -3.85
C ILE A 47 -1.07 7.72 -2.70
N LEU A 48 0.14 8.28 -2.83
CA LEU A 48 1.17 8.16 -1.80
C LEU A 48 0.78 8.94 -0.56
N SER A 49 0.18 10.12 -0.75
CA SER A 49 -0.37 10.91 0.36
C SER A 49 -1.51 10.17 1.07
N ALA A 50 -2.40 9.52 0.31
CA ALA A 50 -3.47 8.70 0.87
C ALA A 50 -2.95 7.48 1.64
N LEU A 51 -1.97 6.75 1.09
CA LEU A 51 -1.36 5.58 1.73
C LEU A 51 -0.62 5.94 3.03
N ALA A 52 0.13 7.05 3.01
CA ALA A 52 0.84 7.56 4.19
C ALA A 52 -0.12 7.99 5.32
N ALA A 53 -1.35 8.40 4.98
CA ALA A 53 -2.37 8.76 5.97
C ALA A 53 -3.04 7.54 6.63
N VAL A 54 -2.91 6.34 6.07
CA VAL A 54 -3.52 5.12 6.64
C VAL A 54 -2.80 4.73 7.94
N PRO A 55 -3.52 4.58 9.07
CA PRO A 55 -2.91 4.14 10.32
C PRO A 55 -2.18 2.80 10.19
N GLY A 56 -0.96 2.74 10.69
CA GLY A 56 -0.11 1.55 10.61
C GLY A 56 0.74 1.47 9.35
N THR A 57 0.61 2.41 8.39
CA THR A 57 1.58 2.56 7.30
C THR A 57 2.91 3.02 7.86
N SER A 58 3.94 2.19 7.66
CA SER A 58 5.33 2.52 7.99
C SER A 58 6.05 3.17 6.82
N SER A 59 5.77 2.71 5.60
CA SER A 59 6.33 3.27 4.37
C SER A 59 5.43 2.95 3.18
N CYS A 60 5.50 3.75 2.12
CA CYS A 60 4.82 3.49 0.86
C CYS A 60 5.59 4.13 -0.28
N GLY A 61 5.37 3.65 -1.50
CA GLY A 61 6.06 4.17 -2.67
C GLY A 61 5.53 3.63 -3.98
N THR A 62 6.14 4.12 -5.05
CA THR A 62 5.99 3.61 -6.40
C THR A 62 7.36 3.26 -6.96
N ASP A 63 7.40 2.27 -7.84
CA ASP A 63 8.57 1.96 -8.63
C ASP A 63 8.17 1.48 -10.02
N ALA A 64 9.05 1.70 -10.99
CA ALA A 64 8.89 1.17 -12.34
C ALA A 64 9.58 -0.20 -12.42
N SER A 65 8.90 -1.14 -13.06
CA SER A 65 9.40 -2.46 -13.44
C SER A 65 9.35 -2.60 -14.96
N ASP A 66 10.12 -3.52 -15.51
CA ASP A 66 10.05 -3.88 -16.95
C ASP A 66 8.63 -4.31 -17.35
N ASP A 67 7.90 -4.89 -16.40
CA ASP A 67 6.53 -5.37 -16.60
C ASP A 67 5.46 -4.30 -16.37
N GLY A 68 5.82 -3.06 -16.03
CA GLY A 68 4.92 -1.94 -15.75
C GLY A 68 5.17 -1.27 -14.40
N ARG A 69 4.22 -0.49 -13.90
CA ARG A 69 4.36 0.25 -12.65
C ARG A 69 3.85 -0.51 -11.45
N ARG A 70 4.58 -0.42 -10.33
CA ARG A 70 4.17 -0.93 -9.03
C ARG A 70 3.90 0.20 -8.05
N VAL A 71 2.81 0.07 -7.30
CA VAL A 71 2.55 0.85 -6.09
C VAL A 71 2.55 -0.09 -4.89
N TRP A 72 3.13 0.33 -3.77
CA TRP A 72 3.31 -0.54 -2.61
C TRP A 72 3.17 0.21 -1.29
N ALA A 73 2.82 -0.54 -0.25
CA ALA A 73 2.80 -0.07 1.12
C ALA A 73 3.31 -1.15 2.07
N VAL A 74 4.07 -0.72 3.07
CA VAL A 74 4.54 -1.53 4.20
C VAL A 74 3.75 -1.12 5.43
N LEU A 75 3.07 -2.08 6.05
CA LEU A 75 2.21 -1.92 7.20
C LEU A 75 2.81 -2.61 8.42
N SER A 76 2.70 -2.02 9.60
CA SER A 76 2.94 -2.78 10.84
C SER A 76 1.81 -3.78 11.08
N THR A 77 2.17 -5.00 11.48
CA THR A 77 1.22 -6.02 11.96
C THR A 77 0.99 -5.92 13.46
N GLU A 78 1.72 -5.04 14.17
CA GLU A 78 1.45 -4.76 15.57
C GLU A 78 0.03 -4.23 15.72
N ARG A 79 -0.74 -4.85 16.62
CA ARG A 79 -2.04 -4.30 16.98
C ARG A 79 -1.85 -2.92 17.62
N PRO A 80 -2.61 -1.89 17.21
CA PRO A 80 -2.58 -0.60 17.88
C PRO A 80 -2.81 -0.80 19.38
N ARG A 81 -1.81 -0.47 20.20
CA ARG A 81 -1.94 -0.57 21.66
C ARG A 81 -3.00 0.44 22.07
N THR A 82 -4.13 -0.03 22.61
CA THR A 82 -5.10 0.85 23.25
C THR A 82 -4.39 1.57 24.40
N ARG A 83 -4.21 2.87 24.27
CA ARG A 83 -3.61 3.69 25.33
C ARG A 83 -4.58 3.68 26.52
N THR A 84 -4.33 2.84 27.50
CA THR A 84 -5.00 2.93 28.80
C THR A 84 -4.49 4.19 29.48
N THR A 85 -5.32 5.23 29.56
CA THR A 85 -5.06 6.39 30.39
C THR A 85 -4.92 5.90 31.84
N PRO A 86 -3.82 6.20 32.55
CA PRO A 86 -3.70 5.85 33.96
C PRO A 86 -4.83 6.53 34.73
N ALA A 87 -5.56 5.77 35.55
CA ALA A 87 -6.48 6.34 36.52
C ALA A 87 -5.67 7.19 37.53
N ALA A 88 -6.13 8.42 37.76
CA ALA A 88 -5.55 9.36 38.71
C ALA A 88 -5.74 8.91 40.16
#